data_AF-A0A372E0V8-F1
#
_entry.id   AF-A0A372E0V8-F1
#
_cell.length_a   1.000
_cell.length_b   1.000
_cell.length_c   1.000
_cell.angle_alpha   90.00
_cell.angle_beta   90.00
_cell.angle_gamma   90.00
#
_symmetry.space_group_name_H-M   'P 1'
#
loop_
_entity.id
_entity.type
_entity.pdbx_description
1 polymer ?
#
loop_
_entity_poly.entity_id
_entity_poly.type
_entity_poly.pdbx_seq_one_letter_code
_entity_poly.pdbx_strand_id
1 'polypeptide(L)'
;MPLMSQDELRRLFMPEAVRGEAIVALARTLAAAAKVNFVMPRLHMYDVYSTRLDLSRKVTGDWYEGLAETVQSLEESQLTEVRLIETELAEGDCILFTDPAIDKVLGVIYFNEKIA
;
A
#
# COMPACT_ATOMS: atom_id res chain seq x y z
N MET A 1 16.18 0.60 -14.07
CA MET A 1 14.86 1.09 -14.51
C MET A 1 14.70 2.50 -14.00
N PRO A 2 14.10 3.44 -14.75
CA PRO A 2 13.67 4.70 -14.14
C PRO A 2 12.69 4.35 -13.01
N LEU A 3 12.97 4.82 -11.79
CA LEU A 3 12.08 4.66 -10.64
C LEU A 3 10.87 5.56 -10.87
N MET A 4 9.66 5.01 -10.66
CA MET A 4 8.42 5.77 -10.72
C MET A 4 8.40 6.81 -9.59
N SER A 5 7.86 8.00 -9.86
CA SER A 5 7.67 9.02 -8.82
C SER A 5 6.41 8.76 -7.98
N GLN A 6 6.41 9.21 -6.72
CA GLN A 6 5.21 9.16 -5.88
C GLN A 6 4.02 9.93 -6.49
N ASP A 7 4.27 11.04 -7.17
CA ASP A 7 3.22 11.83 -7.83
C ASP A 7 2.55 11.08 -8.99
N GLU A 8 3.32 10.29 -9.74
CA GLU A 8 2.77 9.38 -10.75
C GLU A 8 1.89 8.31 -10.11
N LEU A 9 2.34 7.73 -8.98
CA LEU A 9 1.56 6.73 -8.25
C LEU A 9 0.26 7.31 -7.69
N ARG A 10 0.30 8.51 -7.07
CA ARG A 10 -0.88 9.22 -6.54
C ARG A 10 -1.97 9.42 -7.59
N ARG A 11 -1.58 9.86 -8.80
CA ARG A 11 -2.53 10.07 -9.91
C ARG A 11 -3.28 8.80 -10.30
N LEU A 12 -2.66 7.64 -10.13
CA LEU A 12 -3.27 6.33 -10.43
C LEU A 12 -4.19 5.83 -9.31
N PHE A 13 -4.07 6.36 -8.09
CA PHE A 13 -4.94 6.07 -6.95
C PHE A 13 -6.14 7.04 -6.82
N MET A 14 -6.25 8.07 -7.67
CA MET A 14 -7.35 9.04 -7.60
C MET A 14 -8.70 8.46 -8.08
N PRO A 15 -9.84 8.85 -7.47
CA PRO A 15 -11.16 8.23 -7.71
C PRO A 15 -11.67 8.30 -9.16
N GLU A 16 -11.20 9.27 -9.96
CA GLU A 16 -11.72 9.53 -11.31
C GLU A 16 -10.91 8.88 -12.44
N ALA A 17 -9.74 8.30 -12.14
CA ALA A 17 -8.91 7.66 -13.16
C ALA A 17 -9.29 6.19 -13.34
N VAL A 18 -10.22 5.93 -14.26
CA VAL A 18 -10.28 4.70 -15.10
C VAL A 18 -9.79 3.42 -14.41
N ARG A 19 -10.63 2.92 -13.50
CA ARG A 19 -10.88 1.51 -13.12
C ARG A 19 -9.66 0.61 -13.01
N GLY A 20 -9.34 0.20 -11.77
CA GLY A 20 -8.90 -1.15 -11.36
C GLY A 20 -7.74 -1.80 -12.11
N GLU A 21 -7.87 -2.04 -13.40
CA GLU A 21 -6.88 -2.69 -14.27
C GLU A 21 -5.55 -1.93 -14.35
N ALA A 22 -5.55 -0.61 -14.47
CA ALA A 22 -4.30 0.15 -14.56
C ALA A 22 -3.49 0.07 -13.25
N ILE A 23 -4.18 0.20 -12.12
CA ILE A 23 -3.56 0.10 -10.80
C ILE A 23 -3.17 -1.33 -10.44
N VAL A 24 -3.94 -2.32 -10.91
CA VAL A 24 -3.60 -3.75 -10.83
C VAL A 24 -2.38 -4.08 -11.69
N ALA A 25 -2.32 -3.60 -12.93
CA ALA A 25 -1.17 -3.80 -13.81
C ALA A 25 0.09 -3.17 -13.22
N LEU A 26 -0.05 -1.99 -12.62
CA LEU A 26 1.04 -1.36 -11.88
C LEU A 26 1.43 -2.18 -10.65
N ALA A 27 0.49 -2.60 -9.82
CA ALA A 27 0.77 -3.43 -8.65
C ALA A 27 1.48 -4.73 -9.03
N ARG A 28 1.12 -5.36 -10.16
CA ARG A 28 1.80 -6.53 -10.72
C ARG A 28 3.23 -6.20 -11.16
N THR A 29 3.45 -5.04 -11.76
CA THR A 29 4.78 -4.57 -12.15
C THR A 29 5.66 -4.30 -10.93
N LEU A 30 5.13 -3.61 -9.92
CA LEU A 30 5.82 -3.30 -8.67
C LEU A 30 6.11 -4.58 -7.88
N ALA A 31 5.18 -5.53 -7.84
CA ALA A 31 5.38 -6.85 -7.22
C ALA A 31 6.59 -7.62 -7.77
N ALA A 32 6.90 -7.45 -9.07
CA ALA A 32 8.04 -8.09 -9.71
C ALA A 32 9.39 -7.44 -9.33
N ALA A 33 9.38 -6.17 -8.91
CA ALA A 33 10.56 -5.41 -8.51
C ALA A 33 10.63 -5.18 -6.97
N ALA A 34 9.73 -5.81 -6.22
CA ALA A 34 9.53 -5.54 -4.80
C ALA A 34 10.72 -5.99 -3.95
N LYS A 35 11.06 -5.19 -2.93
CA LYS A 35 11.99 -5.56 -1.86
C LYS A 35 11.38 -6.65 -0.97
N VAL A 36 10.09 -6.50 -0.69
CA VAL A 36 9.31 -7.40 0.16
C VAL A 36 8.00 -7.72 -0.53
N ASN A 37 7.66 -9.01 -0.60
CA ASN A 37 6.41 -9.47 -1.22
C ASN A 37 5.94 -10.77 -0.54
N PHE A 38 4.90 -10.68 0.29
CA PHE A 38 4.37 -11.84 0.99
C PHE A 38 2.85 -11.75 1.19
N VAL A 39 2.24 -12.90 1.47
CA VAL A 39 0.81 -13.03 1.79
C VAL A 39 0.66 -13.37 3.26
N MET A 40 -0.28 -12.71 3.94
CA MET A 40 -0.61 -12.96 5.34
C MET A 40 -2.11 -12.85 5.59
N PRO A 41 -2.63 -13.40 6.71
CA PRO A 41 -4.01 -13.20 7.10
C PRO A 41 -4.37 -11.71 7.16
N ARG A 42 -5.50 -11.33 6.56
CA ARG A 42 -5.97 -9.92 6.52
C ARG A 42 -6.03 -9.32 7.93
N LEU A 43 -6.57 -10.07 8.89
CA LEU A 43 -6.70 -9.63 10.28
C LEU A 43 -5.35 -9.31 10.92
N HIS A 44 -4.31 -10.11 10.62
CA HIS A 44 -2.97 -9.83 11.12
C HIS A 44 -2.42 -8.51 10.54
N MET A 45 -2.62 -8.26 9.24
CA MET A 45 -2.26 -6.97 8.63
C MET A 45 -3.05 -5.80 9.23
N TYR A 46 -4.36 -5.97 9.42
CA TYR A 46 -5.19 -4.96 10.07
C TYR A 46 -4.66 -4.61 11.47
N ASP A 47 -4.39 -5.61 12.32
CA ASP A 47 -3.92 -5.38 13.69
C ASP A 47 -2.58 -4.62 13.72
N VAL A 48 -1.63 -5.00 12.86
CA VAL A 48 -0.31 -4.35 12.75
C VAL A 48 -0.46 -2.88 12.33
N TYR A 49 -1.23 -2.61 11.27
CA TYR A 49 -1.33 -1.26 10.72
C TYR A 49 -2.27 -0.35 11.52
N SER A 50 -3.30 -0.91 12.17
CA SER A 50 -4.14 -0.18 13.13
C SER A 50 -3.32 0.26 14.35
N THR A 51 -2.46 -0.61 14.88
CA THR A 51 -1.52 -0.25 15.95
C THR A 51 -0.57 0.88 15.53
N ARG A 52 -0.03 0.81 14.30
CA ARG A 52 0.82 1.88 13.74
C ARG A 52 0.08 3.20 13.58
N LEU A 53 -1.17 3.16 13.13
CA LEU A 53 -2.03 4.34 13.01
C LEU A 53 -2.34 4.97 14.37
N ASP A 54 -2.57 4.17 15.40
CA ASP A 54 -2.80 4.68 16.74
C ASP A 54 -1.52 5.34 17.31
N LEU A 55 -0.36 4.73 17.08
CA LEU A 55 0.94 5.28 17.49
C LEU A 55 1.28 6.59 16.76
N SER A 56 1.04 6.67 15.45
CA SER A 56 1.30 7.90 14.69
C SER A 56 0.44 9.05 15.17
N ARG A 57 -0.83 8.78 15.49
CA ARG A 57 -1.77 9.77 16.05
C ARG A 57 -1.38 10.25 17.44
N LYS A 58 -0.88 9.35 18.30
CA LYS A 58 -0.67 9.63 19.72
C LYS A 58 0.72 10.14 20.08
N VAL A 59 1.75 9.77 19.31
CA VAL A 59 3.15 9.89 19.78
C VAL A 59 4.04 10.63 18.79
N THR A 60 4.10 10.20 17.54
CA THR A 60 5.14 10.68 16.62
C THR A 60 4.69 11.90 15.80
N GLY A 61 3.39 12.05 15.54
CA GLY A 61 2.88 13.06 14.62
C GLY A 61 3.18 12.75 13.14
N ASP A 62 3.87 11.63 12.86
CA ASP A 62 4.22 11.19 11.52
C ASP A 62 3.02 10.49 10.87
N TRP A 63 2.24 11.26 10.11
CA TRP A 63 1.15 10.71 9.31
C TRP A 63 1.68 10.21 7.98
N TYR A 64 1.72 8.89 7.82
CA TYR A 64 1.93 8.28 6.51
C TYR A 64 0.68 8.47 5.66
N GLU A 65 0.85 9.06 4.49
CA GLU A 65 -0.22 9.23 3.51
C GLU A 65 -0.80 7.86 3.13
N GLY A 66 -2.13 7.73 3.14
CA GLY A 66 -2.84 6.51 2.79
C GLY A 66 -2.96 5.46 3.91
N LEU A 67 -2.33 5.66 5.07
CA LEU A 67 -2.41 4.70 6.19
C LEU A 67 -3.82 4.56 6.74
N ALA A 68 -4.54 5.66 6.96
CA ALA A 68 -5.89 5.62 7.53
C ALA A 68 -6.87 4.93 6.57
N GLU A 69 -6.82 5.27 5.30
CA GLU A 69 -7.62 4.70 4.22
C GLU A 69 -7.31 3.20 4.02
N THR A 70 -6.03 2.82 4.12
CA THR A 70 -5.60 1.43 4.05
C THR A 70 -6.12 0.63 5.24
N VAL A 71 -6.02 1.16 6.46
CA VAL A 71 -6.54 0.49 7.68
C VAL A 71 -8.05 0.30 7.57
N GLN A 72 -8.79 1.33 7.15
CA GLN A 72 -10.23 1.23 6.91
C GLN A 72 -10.55 0.17 5.84
N SER A 73 -9.82 0.17 4.72
CA SER A 73 -10.03 -0.80 3.64
C SER A 73 -9.71 -2.23 4.07
N LEU A 74 -8.70 -2.41 4.94
CA LEU A 74 -8.39 -3.71 5.56
C LEU A 74 -9.51 -4.13 6.51
N GLU A 75 -10.09 -3.23 7.30
CA GLU A 75 -11.20 -3.54 8.21
C GLU A 75 -12.45 -4.01 7.47
N GLU A 76 -12.84 -3.29 6.41
CA GLU A 76 -14.07 -3.51 5.64
C GLU A 76 -13.95 -4.67 4.62
N SER A 77 -12.73 -5.09 4.29
CA SER A 77 -12.49 -6.14 3.29
C SER A 77 -12.94 -7.52 3.76
N GLN A 78 -13.62 -8.25 2.86
CA GLN A 78 -14.06 -9.65 3.06
C GLN A 78 -12.95 -10.68 2.79
N LEU A 79 -11.72 -10.24 2.49
CA LEU A 79 -10.61 -11.15 2.19
C LEU A 79 -10.12 -11.87 3.45
N THR A 80 -9.77 -13.15 3.31
CA THR A 80 -9.13 -13.92 4.37
C THR A 80 -7.63 -13.62 4.45
N GLU A 81 -7.01 -13.37 3.30
CA GLU A 81 -5.58 -13.10 3.13
C GLU A 81 -5.35 -11.85 2.29
N VAL A 82 -4.24 -11.17 2.56
CA VAL A 82 -3.81 -9.96 1.87
C VAL A 82 -2.35 -10.12 1.51
N ARG A 83 -1.98 -9.67 0.31
CA ARG A 83 -0.60 -9.53 -0.12
C ARG A 83 -0.10 -8.13 0.21
N LEU A 84 1.05 -8.07 0.86
CA LEU A 84 1.81 -6.86 1.08
C LEU A 84 2.96 -6.81 0.08
N ILE A 85 3.14 -5.66 -0.58
CA ILE A 85 4.23 -5.41 -1.52
C ILE A 85 4.94 -4.12 -1.10
N GLU A 86 6.22 -4.21 -0.77
CA GLU A 86 7.08 -3.05 -0.49
C GLU A 86 7.97 -2.78 -1.70
N THR A 87 7.94 -1.55 -2.21
CA THR A 87 8.73 -1.15 -3.37
C THR A 87 9.35 0.22 -3.13
N GLU A 88 10.53 0.39 -3.72
CA GLU A 88 11.21 1.68 -3.77
C GLU A 88 10.69 2.49 -4.94
N LEU A 89 10.42 3.77 -4.67
CA LEU A 89 10.08 4.80 -5.64
C LEU A 89 11.24 5.80 -5.74
N ALA A 90 11.13 6.78 -6.64
CA ALA A 90 12.18 7.76 -6.85
C ALA A 90 12.45 8.61 -5.59
N GLU A 91 11.39 9.01 -4.88
CA GLU A 91 11.47 9.94 -3.73
C GLU A 91 11.38 9.25 -2.36
N GLY A 92 11.01 7.98 -2.29
CA GLY A 92 10.79 7.25 -1.03
C GLY A 92 10.28 5.84 -1.29
N ASP A 93 9.72 5.18 -0.29
CA ASP A 93 9.14 3.84 -0.46
C ASP A 93 7.61 3.87 -0.43
N CYS A 94 6.97 2.83 -0.95
CA CYS A 94 5.56 2.59 -0.71
C CYS A 94 5.26 1.14 -0.38
N ILE A 95 4.18 0.95 0.36
CA ILE A 95 3.63 -0.37 0.66
C ILE A 95 2.24 -0.45 0.03
N LEU A 96 2.03 -1.46 -0.82
CA LEU A 96 0.75 -1.78 -1.43
C LEU A 96 0.12 -2.98 -0.73
N PHE A 97 -1.20 -2.89 -0.53
CA PHE A 97 -2.03 -3.97 0.00
C PHE A 97 -2.95 -4.43 -1.11
N THR A 98 -2.90 -5.71 -1.43
CA THR A 98 -3.67 -6.30 -2.53
C THR A 98 -4.28 -7.62 -2.10
N ASP A 99 -5.23 -8.16 -2.87
CA ASP A 99 -5.57 -9.57 -2.73
C ASP A 99 -4.39 -10.46 -3.20
N PRO A 100 -4.36 -11.76 -2.83
CA PRO A 100 -3.22 -12.63 -3.14
C PRO A 100 -2.90 -12.74 -4.64
N ALA A 101 -3.90 -12.62 -5.52
CA ALA A 101 -3.77 -12.70 -6.97
C ALA A 101 -3.42 -11.36 -7.64
N ILE A 102 -3.44 -10.25 -6.88
CA ILE A 102 -3.24 -8.89 -7.40
C ILE A 102 -4.29 -8.59 -8.49
N ASP A 103 -5.55 -8.88 -8.19
CA ASP A 103 -6.74 -8.50 -8.97
C ASP A 103 -7.46 -7.30 -8.35
N LYS A 104 -7.15 -6.99 -7.09
CA LYS A 104 -7.68 -5.85 -6.35
C LYS A 104 -6.60 -5.23 -5.48
N VAL A 105 -6.49 -3.90 -5.55
CA VAL A 105 -5.70 -3.11 -4.60
C VAL A 105 -6.63 -2.61 -3.50
N LEU A 106 -6.26 -2.88 -2.24
CA LEU A 106 -6.99 -2.49 -1.04
C LEU A 106 -6.50 -1.15 -0.49
N GLY A 107 -5.22 -0.83 -0.67
CA GLY A 107 -4.65 0.38 -0.12
C GLY A 107 -3.18 0.54 -0.48
N VAL A 108 -2.67 1.72 -0.21
CA VAL A 108 -1.28 2.10 -0.39
C VAL A 108 -0.88 3.01 0.75
N ILE A 109 0.34 2.84 1.24
CA ILE A 109 0.95 3.70 2.24
C ILE A 109 2.23 4.28 1.64
N TYR A 110 2.36 5.60 1.67
CA TYR A 110 3.53 6.31 1.15
C TYR A 110 4.46 6.72 2.29
N PHE A 111 5.76 6.55 2.06
CA PHE A 111 6.82 6.96 2.97
C PHE A 111 7.64 8.06 2.31
N ASN A 112 7.86 9.17 3.03
CA ASN A 112 8.68 10.28 2.52
C ASN A 112 10.17 9.93 2.43
N GLU A 113 10.58 8.84 3.08
CA GLU A 113 11.95 8.34 3.10
C GLU A 113 11.97 6.88 2.66
N LYS A 114 13.14 6.40 2.24
CA LYS A 114 13.35 4.97 1.96
C LYS A 114 13.37 4.21 3.28
N ILE A 115 12.66 3.09 3.32
CA ILE A 115 12.68 2.18 4.47
C ILE A 115 14.06 1.48 4.46
N ALA A 116 14.76 1.56 5.58
CA ALA A 116 16.13 1.08 5.75
C ALA A 116 16.20 -0.41 6.09
#